data_AF-A0A2J6WG07-F1
#
_entry.id   AF-A0A2J6WG07-F1
#
_cell.length_a   1.000
_cell.length_b   1.000
_cell.length_c   1.000
_cell.angle_alpha   90.00
_cell.angle_beta   90.00
_cell.angle_gamma   90.00
#
_symmetry.space_group_name_H-M   'P 1'
#
loop_
_entity.id
_entity.type
_entity.pdbx_description
1 polymer ?
#
loop_
_entity_poly.entity_id
_entity_poly.type
_entity_poly.pdbx_seq_one_letter_code
_entity_poly.pdbx_strand_id
1 'polypeptide(L)'
;MKRRGFTLVELAIVIAILGILALYAIPKYQGMVEEARTAQAKAQLGTVRSALAIYYAKNGGKFPDTTTFSNGSIFAEETVPTVEATLTDGTVRKSNAVATGNNDGVVSVNEITDVGGWVYDVSTDRTKADVRINAKGTSVEGILWYKY
;
A
#
# COMPACT_ATOMS: atom_id res chain seq x y z
N MET A 1 -40.39 42.77 -11.03
CA MET A 1 -39.36 42.43 -10.01
C MET A 1 -37.99 42.66 -10.62
N LYS A 2 -37.16 43.59 -10.11
CA LYS A 2 -35.79 43.81 -10.61
C LYS A 2 -34.90 42.67 -10.10
N ARG A 3 -34.44 41.79 -11.00
CA ARG A 3 -33.38 40.82 -10.69
C ARG A 3 -32.07 41.61 -10.54
N ARG A 4 -31.47 41.59 -9.34
CA ARG A 4 -30.10 42.07 -9.13
C ARG A 4 -29.17 41.02 -9.75
N GLY A 5 -28.52 41.36 -10.85
CA GLY A 5 -27.49 40.52 -11.47
C GLY A 5 -26.19 40.59 -10.67
N PHE A 6 -25.46 39.48 -10.65
CA PHE A 6 -24.12 39.39 -10.08
C PHE A 6 -23.18 40.37 -10.78
N THR A 7 -22.35 41.11 -10.03
CA THR A 7 -21.37 42.00 -10.66
C THR A 7 -20.14 41.22 -11.11
N LEU A 8 -19.51 41.65 -12.21
CA LEU A 8 -18.25 41.05 -12.69
C LEU A 8 -17.13 41.19 -11.66
N VAL A 9 -17.15 42.28 -10.88
CA VAL A 9 -16.17 42.53 -9.81
C VAL A 9 -16.34 41.55 -8.64
N GLU A 10 -17.58 41.25 -8.24
CA GLU A 10 -17.84 40.23 -7.21
C GLU A 10 -17.31 38.87 -7.65
N LEU A 11 -17.55 38.47 -8.90
CA LEU A 11 -17.03 37.20 -9.40
C LEU A 11 -15.49 37.20 -9.46
N ALA A 12 -14.88 38.30 -9.88
CA ALA A 12 -13.42 38.43 -9.98
C ALA A 12 -12.72 38.30 -8.61
N ILE A 13 -13.28 38.89 -7.56
CA ILE A 13 -12.72 38.77 -6.21
C ILE A 13 -12.88 37.34 -5.68
N VAL A 14 -14.01 36.68 -5.95
CA VAL A 14 -14.24 35.29 -5.53
C VAL A 14 -13.23 34.34 -6.16
N ILE A 15 -13.00 34.43 -7.48
CA ILE A 15 -12.00 33.58 -8.14
C ILE A 15 -10.57 33.88 -7.67
N ALA A 16 -10.27 35.14 -7.33
CA ALA A 16 -8.96 35.52 -6.79
C ALA A 16 -8.72 34.87 -5.41
N ILE A 17 -9.72 34.90 -4.52
CA ILE A 17 -9.63 34.25 -3.20
C ILE A 17 -9.55 32.73 -3.36
N LEU A 18 -10.36 32.13 -4.23
CA LEU A 18 -10.30 30.68 -4.53
C LEU A 18 -8.92 30.27 -5.07
N GLY A 19 -8.28 31.10 -5.88
CA GLY A 19 -6.92 30.85 -6.39
C GLY A 19 -5.89 30.76 -5.26
N ILE A 20 -5.94 31.67 -4.28
CA ILE A 20 -5.02 31.68 -3.13
C ILE A 20 -5.26 30.44 -2.25
N LEU A 21 -6.53 30.11 -1.97
CA LEU A 21 -6.87 28.94 -1.17
C LEU A 21 -6.45 27.64 -1.85
N ALA A 22 -6.61 27.53 -3.17
CA ALA A 22 -6.21 26.36 -3.93
C ALA A 22 -4.70 26.12 -3.87
N LEU A 23 -3.88 27.17 -4.00
CA LEU A 23 -2.42 27.07 -3.91
C LEU A 23 -1.94 26.52 -2.56
N TYR A 24 -2.58 26.91 -1.47
CA TYR A 24 -2.26 26.38 -0.14
C TYR A 24 -2.81 24.95 0.06
N ALA A 25 -4.02 24.67 -0.41
CA ALA A 25 -4.70 23.42 -0.15
C ALA A 25 -4.14 22.22 -0.93
N ILE A 26 -3.71 22.40 -2.18
CA ILE A 26 -3.23 21.32 -3.05
C ILE A 26 -2.04 20.53 -2.45
N PRO A 27 -0.90 21.16 -2.07
CA PRO A 27 0.24 20.40 -1.54
C PRO A 27 -0.08 19.73 -0.21
N LYS A 28 -0.89 20.38 0.64
CA LYS A 28 -1.35 19.82 1.91
C LYS A 28 -2.21 18.57 1.69
N TYR A 29 -3.14 18.63 0.74
CA TYR A 29 -4.00 17.50 0.39
C TYR A 29 -3.19 16.30 -0.12
N GLN A 30 -2.17 16.54 -0.96
CA GLN A 30 -1.28 15.49 -1.46
C GLN A 30 -0.55 14.76 -0.32
N GLY A 31 -0.03 15.48 0.68
CA GLY A 31 0.61 14.89 1.86
C GLY A 31 -0.36 14.04 2.70
N MET A 32 -1.57 14.54 2.95
CA MET A 32 -2.60 13.79 3.69
C MET A 32 -3.01 12.49 3.00
N VAL A 33 -3.10 12.50 1.68
CA VAL A 33 -3.42 11.29 0.90
C VAL A 33 -2.30 10.25 1.04
N GLU A 34 -1.03 10.66 1.01
CA GLU A 34 0.10 9.74 1.14
C GLU A 34 0.27 9.18 2.56
N GLU A 35 -0.02 9.99 3.59
CA GLU A 35 -0.13 9.52 4.98
C GLU A 35 -1.23 8.47 5.14
N ALA A 36 -2.41 8.73 4.58
CA ALA A 36 -3.54 7.79 4.62
C ALA A 36 -3.19 6.46 3.93
N ARG A 37 -2.48 6.50 2.79
CA ARG A 37 -1.99 5.30 2.10
C ARG A 37 -0.99 4.51 2.94
N THR A 38 -0.05 5.20 3.58
CA THR A 38 0.94 4.56 4.46
C THR A 38 0.25 3.86 5.63
N ALA A 39 -0.73 4.50 6.26
CA ALA A 39 -1.52 3.90 7.33
C ALA A 39 -2.33 2.70 6.85
N GLN A 40 -2.95 2.79 5.67
CA GLN A 40 -3.69 1.68 5.06
C GLN A 40 -2.78 0.48 4.78
N ALA A 41 -1.61 0.69 4.18
CA ALA A 41 -0.67 -0.36 3.87
C ALA A 41 -0.17 -1.08 5.13
N LYS A 42 0.15 -0.33 6.20
CA LYS A 42 0.50 -0.86 7.51
C LYS A 42 -0.63 -1.71 8.10
N ALA A 43 -1.87 -1.24 8.04
CA ALA A 43 -3.04 -1.97 8.52
C ALA A 43 -3.24 -3.29 7.77
N GLN A 44 -3.16 -3.26 6.43
CA GLN A 44 -3.29 -4.43 5.58
C GLN A 44 -2.19 -5.45 5.84
N LEU A 45 -0.94 -5.00 6.00
CA LEU A 45 0.17 -5.86 6.36
C LEU A 45 -0.04 -6.53 7.72
N GLY A 46 -0.59 -5.81 8.70
CA GLY A 46 -0.99 -6.36 9.99
C GLY A 46 -2.05 -7.46 9.85
N THR A 47 -3.04 -7.27 8.97
CA THR A 47 -4.04 -8.30 8.65
C THR A 47 -3.41 -9.55 8.05
N VAL A 48 -2.51 -9.39 7.07
CA VAL A 48 -1.81 -10.52 6.44
C VAL A 48 -0.94 -11.27 7.44
N ARG A 49 -0.14 -10.56 8.25
CA ARG A 49 0.69 -11.15 9.31
C ARG A 49 -0.15 -11.92 10.34
N SER A 50 -1.31 -11.37 10.71
CA SER A 50 -2.24 -12.04 11.64
C SER A 50 -2.80 -13.33 11.05
N ALA A 51 -3.20 -13.31 9.77
CA ALA A 51 -3.69 -14.51 9.09
C ALA A 51 -2.61 -15.59 8.96
N LEU A 52 -1.37 -15.19 8.64
CA LEU A 52 -0.21 -16.09 8.62
C LEU A 52 0.08 -16.70 9.99
N ALA A 53 -0.01 -15.92 11.07
CA ALA A 53 0.19 -16.42 12.43
C ALA A 53 -0.88 -17.44 12.83
N ILE A 54 -2.16 -17.19 12.49
CA ILE A 54 -3.26 -18.14 12.72
C ILE A 54 -3.02 -19.44 11.94
N TYR A 55 -2.60 -19.34 10.67
CA TYR A 55 -2.27 -20.51 9.85
C TYR A 55 -1.12 -21.29 10.47
N TYR A 56 -0.03 -20.61 10.86
CA TYR A 56 1.14 -21.23 11.48
C TYR A 56 0.76 -22.03 12.73
N ALA A 57 -0.07 -21.45 13.60
CA ALA A 57 -0.56 -22.11 14.82
C ALA A 57 -1.43 -23.34 14.51
N LYS A 58 -2.28 -23.28 13.48
CA LYS A 58 -3.15 -24.39 13.07
C LYS A 58 -2.42 -25.53 12.36
N ASN A 59 -1.33 -25.22 11.66
CA ASN A 59 -0.62 -26.17 10.78
C ASN A 59 0.68 -26.70 11.40
N GLY A 60 0.73 -26.80 12.73
CA GLY A 60 1.84 -27.44 13.45
C GLY A 60 3.16 -26.70 13.32
N GLY A 61 3.13 -25.37 13.33
CA GLY A 61 4.34 -24.54 13.25
C GLY A 61 4.91 -24.42 11.84
N LYS A 62 4.05 -24.52 10.83
CA LYS A 62 4.42 -24.32 9.42
C LYS A 62 3.61 -23.19 8.81
N PHE A 63 4.30 -22.25 8.21
CA PHE A 63 3.71 -21.23 7.36
C PHE A 63 3.11 -21.86 6.09
N PRO A 64 2.15 -21.21 5.43
CA PRO A 64 1.62 -21.69 4.17
C PRO A 64 2.72 -21.74 3.12
N ASP A 65 2.67 -22.73 2.23
CA ASP A 65 3.55 -22.70 1.06
C ASP A 65 3.13 -21.55 0.12
N THR A 66 4.00 -21.28 -0.86
CA THR A 66 3.84 -20.17 -1.80
C THR A 66 2.58 -20.29 -2.65
N THR A 67 2.16 -21.50 -3.00
CA THR A 67 0.95 -21.72 -3.81
C THR A 67 -0.32 -21.49 -2.99
N THR A 68 -0.35 -21.97 -1.75
CA THR A 68 -1.45 -21.73 -0.79
C THR A 68 -1.62 -20.23 -0.53
N PHE A 69 -0.52 -19.49 -0.41
CA PHE A 69 -0.54 -18.05 -0.20
C PHE A 69 -0.98 -17.26 -1.44
N SER A 70 -0.39 -17.55 -2.60
CA SER A 70 -0.70 -16.85 -3.86
C SER A 70 -2.16 -17.02 -4.29
N ASN A 71 -2.72 -18.22 -4.10
CA ASN A 71 -4.12 -18.51 -4.43
C ASN A 71 -5.12 -17.95 -3.40
N GLY A 72 -4.66 -17.18 -2.41
CA GLY A 72 -5.52 -16.50 -1.45
C GLY A 72 -6.26 -17.43 -0.49
N SER A 73 -5.97 -18.73 -0.46
CA SER A 73 -6.70 -19.74 0.36
C SER A 73 -6.57 -19.55 1.88
N ILE A 74 -5.63 -18.71 2.33
CA ILE A 74 -5.45 -18.31 3.73
C ILE A 74 -6.40 -17.14 4.08
N PHE A 75 -6.73 -16.33 3.07
CA PHE A 75 -7.76 -15.31 3.15
C PHE A 75 -9.10 -16.00 2.85
N ALA A 76 -10.21 -15.47 3.37
CA ALA A 76 -11.52 -15.94 2.92
C ALA A 76 -11.54 -15.81 1.39
N GLU A 77 -12.03 -16.88 0.74
CA GLU A 77 -12.04 -17.12 -0.70
C GLU A 77 -11.94 -15.81 -1.51
N GLU A 78 -10.75 -15.59 -2.09
CA GLU A 78 -10.41 -14.51 -3.01
C GLU A 78 -10.46 -13.08 -2.44
N THR A 79 -9.51 -12.70 -1.58
CA THR A 79 -8.88 -11.35 -1.70
C THR A 79 -7.67 -11.18 -0.79
N VAL A 80 -6.48 -11.28 -1.36
CA VAL A 80 -5.31 -10.61 -0.75
C VAL A 80 -5.60 -9.10 -0.79
N PRO A 81 -5.47 -8.36 0.33
CA PRO A 81 -5.85 -6.96 0.38
C PRO A 81 -5.05 -6.13 -0.62
N THR A 82 -5.69 -5.26 -1.41
CA THR A 82 -4.96 -4.41 -2.37
C THR A 82 -4.11 -3.37 -1.63
N VAL A 83 -2.80 -3.36 -1.85
CA VAL A 83 -1.91 -2.33 -1.28
C VAL A 83 -1.58 -1.26 -2.31
N GLU A 84 -1.53 -0.03 -1.85
CA GLU A 84 -1.08 1.12 -2.63
C GLU A 84 0.31 1.53 -2.17
N ALA A 85 1.26 1.59 -3.10
CA ALA A 85 2.61 2.04 -2.82
C ALA A 85 3.11 2.98 -3.91
N THR A 86 3.87 3.97 -3.49
CA THR A 86 4.59 4.89 -4.39
C THR A 86 5.90 4.24 -4.80
N LEU A 87 6.07 4.06 -6.10
CA LEU A 87 7.23 3.46 -6.72
C LEU A 87 8.41 4.45 -6.79
N THR A 88 9.57 3.96 -7.21
CA THR A 88 10.79 4.77 -7.32
C THR A 88 10.65 5.91 -8.33
N ASP A 89 9.85 5.72 -9.38
CA ASP A 89 9.56 6.72 -10.42
C ASP A 89 8.49 7.76 -10.00
N GLY A 90 7.96 7.65 -8.77
CA GLY A 90 6.87 8.50 -8.26
C GLY A 90 5.47 8.06 -8.70
N THR A 91 5.35 6.98 -9.49
CA THR A 91 4.06 6.40 -9.85
C THR A 91 3.44 5.72 -8.63
N VAL A 92 2.14 5.94 -8.41
CA VAL A 92 1.38 5.19 -7.39
C VAL A 92 0.71 4.00 -8.07
N ARG A 93 0.99 2.79 -7.58
CA ARG A 93 0.33 1.57 -8.04
C ARG A 93 -0.52 0.95 -6.94
N LYS A 94 -1.69 0.46 -7.34
CA LYS A 94 -2.58 -0.35 -6.51
C LYS A 94 -2.60 -1.76 -7.07
N SER A 95 -2.19 -2.74 -6.29
CA SER A 95 -2.31 -4.13 -6.71
C SER A 95 -2.45 -5.06 -5.50
N ASN A 96 -3.09 -6.19 -5.75
CA ASN A 96 -3.13 -7.33 -4.85
C ASN A 96 -2.24 -8.48 -5.37
N ALA A 97 -1.48 -8.23 -6.45
CA ALA A 97 -0.59 -9.20 -7.04
C ALA A 97 0.44 -9.66 -5.99
N VAL A 98 0.66 -10.97 -5.95
CA VAL A 98 1.56 -11.59 -4.99
C VAL A 98 2.75 -12.17 -5.73
N ALA A 99 3.94 -11.70 -5.40
CA ALA A 99 5.18 -12.41 -5.70
C ALA A 99 5.48 -13.37 -4.56
N THR A 100 5.91 -14.60 -4.89
CA THR A 100 6.21 -15.62 -3.88
C THR A 100 7.56 -16.26 -4.11
N GLY A 101 8.33 -16.47 -3.04
CA GLY A 101 9.64 -17.11 -3.08
C GLY A 101 9.84 -18.13 -1.96
N ASN A 102 10.73 -19.10 -2.21
CA ASN A 102 11.18 -20.08 -1.22
C ASN A 102 12.67 -19.85 -0.94
N ASN A 103 13.02 -19.19 0.16
CA ASN A 103 14.41 -18.82 0.48
C ASN A 103 14.75 -19.07 1.96
N ASP A 104 15.71 -19.97 2.23
CA ASP A 104 16.24 -20.24 3.57
C ASP A 104 17.22 -19.14 4.02
N GLY A 105 16.67 -18.02 4.46
CA GLY A 105 17.44 -16.83 4.80
C GLY A 105 16.71 -15.59 4.34
N VAL A 106 15.76 -15.16 5.16
CA VAL A 106 14.96 -13.94 4.95
C VAL A 106 15.87 -12.79 4.54
N VAL A 107 15.50 -12.16 3.41
CA VAL A 107 16.22 -11.16 2.61
C VAL A 107 17.13 -11.73 1.49
N SER A 108 16.51 -12.21 0.42
CA SER A 108 17.03 -11.99 -0.95
C SER A 108 16.23 -10.84 -1.59
N VAL A 109 16.78 -9.62 -1.51
CA VAL A 109 16.26 -8.34 -2.05
C VAL A 109 16.05 -8.34 -3.59
N ASN A 110 16.29 -9.47 -4.27
CA ASN A 110 16.53 -9.47 -5.71
C ASN A 110 15.28 -9.48 -6.60
N GLU A 111 14.07 -9.44 -6.04
CA GLU A 111 12.83 -9.40 -6.83
C GLU A 111 11.79 -8.39 -6.31
N ILE A 112 12.19 -7.35 -5.57
CA ILE A 112 11.28 -6.19 -5.50
C ILE A 112 11.22 -5.64 -6.93
N THR A 113 10.10 -5.85 -7.61
CA THR A 113 9.93 -5.49 -9.03
C THR A 113 9.43 -4.06 -9.20
N ASP A 114 9.08 -3.40 -8.09
CA ASP A 114 8.49 -2.05 -8.09
C ASP A 114 7.20 -2.02 -8.92
N VAL A 115 6.39 -3.08 -8.81
CA VAL A 115 5.09 -3.22 -9.50
C VAL A 115 3.93 -2.94 -8.53
N GLY A 116 4.20 -2.73 -7.24
CA GLY A 116 3.19 -2.70 -6.18
C GLY A 116 2.72 -4.12 -5.82
N GLY A 117 1.91 -4.23 -4.77
CA GLY A 117 1.38 -5.51 -4.31
C GLY A 117 2.21 -6.09 -3.17
N TRP A 118 2.23 -7.42 -3.06
CA TRP A 118 2.84 -8.13 -1.95
C TRP A 118 4.00 -9.02 -2.40
N VAL A 119 4.98 -9.17 -1.52
CA VAL A 119 5.98 -10.22 -1.60
C VAL A 119 5.81 -11.10 -0.39
N TYR A 120 5.74 -12.40 -0.62
CA TYR A 120 5.72 -13.42 0.42
C TYR A 120 6.86 -14.40 0.21
N ASP A 121 7.79 -14.41 1.16
CA ASP A 121 8.93 -15.31 1.15
C ASP A 121 8.80 -16.27 2.33
N VAL A 122 8.93 -17.56 2.06
CA VAL A 122 8.90 -18.60 3.09
C VAL A 122 10.17 -19.44 3.02
N SER A 123 10.63 -19.93 4.17
CA SER A 123 11.73 -20.88 4.20
C SER A 123 11.32 -22.23 3.61
N THR A 124 12.28 -23.01 3.16
CA THR A 124 12.05 -24.34 2.55
C THR A 124 11.40 -25.29 3.55
N ASP A 125 11.79 -25.20 4.82
CA ASP A 125 11.20 -25.95 5.94
C ASP A 125 9.87 -25.36 6.45
N ARG A 126 9.47 -24.19 5.92
CA ARG A 126 8.27 -23.42 6.27
C ARG A 126 8.20 -22.99 7.73
N THR A 127 9.31 -22.98 8.45
CA THR A 127 9.36 -22.54 9.85
C THR A 127 9.50 -21.03 9.99
N LYS A 128 9.93 -20.35 8.92
CA LYS A 128 10.10 -18.90 8.84
C LYS A 128 9.38 -18.38 7.61
N ALA A 129 8.71 -17.24 7.76
CA ALA A 129 8.13 -16.53 6.63
C ALA A 129 8.23 -15.03 6.86
N ASP A 130 8.24 -14.31 5.75
CA ASP A 130 8.31 -12.87 5.69
C ASP A 130 7.32 -12.36 4.64
N VAL A 131 6.63 -11.27 4.96
CA VAL A 131 5.68 -10.61 4.06
C VAL A 131 5.96 -9.12 4.05
N ARG A 132 6.04 -8.56 2.85
CA ARG A 132 6.44 -7.17 2.57
C ARG A 132 5.63 -6.60 1.42
N ILE A 133 5.70 -5.28 1.28
CA ILE A 133 5.15 -4.56 0.13
C ILE A 133 6.14 -4.62 -1.03
N ASN A 134 5.66 -4.92 -2.23
CA ASN A 134 6.47 -4.98 -3.46
C ASN A 134 6.70 -3.58 -4.07
N ALA A 135 7.42 -2.72 -3.35
CA ALA A 135 7.82 -1.41 -3.85
C ALA A 135 9.18 -0.98 -3.29
N LYS A 136 10.02 -0.39 -4.15
CA LYS A 136 11.35 0.16 -3.80
C LYS A 136 11.31 1.62 -3.39
N GLY A 137 10.23 2.32 -3.71
CA GLY A 137 10.04 3.71 -3.31
C GLY A 137 9.93 3.88 -1.79
N THR A 138 9.69 5.11 -1.39
CA THR A 138 9.69 5.53 0.02
C THR A 138 8.31 6.07 0.40
N SER A 139 7.89 5.79 1.63
CA SER A 139 6.71 6.41 2.25
C SER A 139 7.00 7.86 2.70
N VAL A 140 5.96 8.58 3.14
CA VAL A 140 6.09 9.93 3.74
C VAL A 140 7.07 10.01 4.91
N GLU A 141 7.27 8.90 5.62
CA GLU A 141 8.14 8.79 6.80
C GLU A 141 9.62 8.61 6.44
N GLY A 142 9.97 8.51 5.15
CA GLY A 142 11.35 8.24 4.72
C GLY A 142 11.74 6.76 4.79
N ILE A 143 10.78 5.87 5.11
CA ILE A 143 10.98 4.42 5.18
C ILE A 143 10.64 3.79 3.83
N LEU A 144 11.53 2.91 3.34
CA LEU A 144 11.34 2.15 2.11
C LEU A 144 10.16 1.19 2.26
N TRP A 145 9.29 1.12 1.25
CA TRP A 145 8.04 0.35 1.33
C TRP A 145 8.26 -1.13 1.67
N TYR A 146 9.25 -1.77 1.06
CA TYR A 146 9.59 -3.17 1.31
C TYR A 146 10.14 -3.45 2.73
N LYS A 147 10.41 -2.43 3.55
CA LYS A 147 10.88 -2.59 4.93
C LYS A 147 9.76 -2.60 5.97
N TYR A 148 8.53 -2.26 5.58
CA TYR A 148 7.36 -2.41 6.45
C TYR A 148 7.04 -3.88 6.71
#